data_AF-Q8GL01-F1
#
_entry.id   AF-Q8GL01-F1
#
_cell.length_a   1.000
_cell.length_b   1.000
_cell.length_c   1.000
_cell.angle_alpha   90.00
_cell.angle_beta   90.00
_cell.angle_gamma   90.00
#
_symmetry.space_group_name_H-M   'P 1'
#
loop_
_entity.id
_entity.type
_entity.pdbx_description
1 polymer ?
#
loop_
_entity_poly.entity_id
_entity_poly.type
_entity_poly.pdbx_seq_one_letter_code
_entity_poly.pdbx_strand_id
1 'polypeptide(L)'
;MSIKNKMIITKRVEIKENISKMESLEEIHKEEYLRLKDKLKTLTTDDIYNKIETAKILNTINQKKLYILDGYKNFYSFLAGFKIAKSQAYKYIKIVSGVEKGIIDYNFIASNGIEKTIKQLESSNIIKKSNQNPIKPLRFQLKRQDSYDFYKSNAKFTGFLLDKLFSDEKEMIKKIMKEYKALKG
;
A
#
# COMPACT_ATOMS: atom_id res chain seq x y z
N MET A 1 56.89 -32.12 -67.28
CA MET A 1 56.59 -33.13 -66.24
C MET A 1 55.90 -32.41 -65.09
N SER A 2 54.71 -32.88 -64.70
CA SER A 2 53.71 -32.20 -63.87
C SER A 2 54.17 -32.00 -62.41
N ILE A 3 53.96 -30.81 -61.84
CA ILE A 3 53.93 -30.61 -60.39
C ILE A 3 52.58 -30.02 -60.00
N LYS A 4 51.85 -30.84 -59.25
CA LYS A 4 50.47 -30.71 -58.80
C LYS A 4 50.24 -29.42 -57.99
N ASN A 5 49.19 -28.68 -58.35
CA ASN A 5 48.52 -27.77 -57.42
C ASN A 5 47.97 -28.59 -56.24
N LYS A 6 48.55 -28.42 -55.05
CA LYS A 6 48.03 -28.96 -53.80
C LYS A 6 47.11 -27.89 -53.20
N MET A 7 45.80 -28.04 -53.38
CA MET A 7 44.81 -27.21 -52.66
C MET A 7 44.98 -27.44 -51.15
N ILE A 8 45.32 -26.38 -50.43
CA ILE A 8 45.26 -26.36 -48.97
C ILE A 8 43.79 -26.10 -48.61
N ILE A 9 43.09 -27.14 -48.15
CA ILE A 9 41.74 -27.02 -47.59
C ILE A 9 41.91 -26.46 -46.17
N THR A 10 41.83 -25.14 -46.02
CA THR A 10 41.74 -24.51 -44.70
C THR A 10 40.37 -24.80 -44.07
N LYS A 11 40.40 -25.52 -42.94
CA LYS A 11 39.36 -25.74 -41.91
C LYS A 11 37.94 -25.23 -42.23
N ARG A 12 37.05 -26.14 -42.63
CA ARG A 12 35.58 -25.97 -42.58
C ARG A 12 34.95 -26.40 -41.24
N VAL A 13 35.75 -26.82 -40.26
CA VAL A 13 35.28 -27.56 -39.07
C VAL A 13 34.93 -26.66 -37.88
N GLU A 14 35.51 -25.47 -37.74
CA GLU A 14 35.31 -24.63 -36.53
C GLU A 14 34.01 -23.80 -36.52
N ILE A 15 33.38 -23.55 -37.67
CA ILE A 15 32.17 -22.71 -37.73
C ILE A 15 30.92 -23.51 -37.33
N LYS A 16 30.81 -24.77 -37.75
CA LYS A 16 29.65 -25.62 -37.42
C LYS A 16 29.59 -25.99 -35.94
N GLU A 17 30.73 -26.31 -35.33
CA GLU A 17 30.78 -26.61 -33.89
C GLU A 17 30.38 -25.39 -33.03
N ASN A 18 30.84 -24.19 -33.38
CA ASN A 18 30.49 -22.98 -32.64
C ASN A 18 29.02 -22.59 -32.80
N ILE A 19 28.43 -22.77 -33.99
CA ILE A 19 26.99 -22.57 -34.21
C ILE A 19 26.19 -23.59 -33.39
N SER A 20 26.55 -24.88 -33.43
CA SER A 20 25.87 -25.92 -32.63
C SER A 20 25.99 -25.71 -31.12
N LYS A 21 27.14 -25.20 -30.65
CA LYS A 21 27.36 -24.85 -29.23
C LYS A 21 26.55 -23.63 -28.83
N MET A 22 26.47 -22.59 -29.68
CA MET A 22 25.61 -21.43 -29.46
C MET A 22 24.13 -21.82 -29.41
N GLU A 23 23.66 -22.62 -30.37
CA GLU A 23 22.29 -23.14 -30.40
C GLU A 23 21.98 -23.96 -29.14
N SER A 24 22.90 -24.83 -28.71
CA SER A 24 22.73 -25.58 -27.46
C SER A 24 22.72 -24.70 -26.21
N LEU A 25 23.48 -23.61 -26.19
CA LEU A 25 23.52 -22.67 -25.06
C LEU A 25 22.25 -21.81 -25.00
N GLU A 26 21.73 -21.39 -26.14
CA GLU A 26 20.44 -20.68 -26.24
C GLU A 26 19.27 -21.59 -25.80
N GLU A 27 19.30 -22.87 -26.16
CA GLU A 27 18.31 -23.85 -25.70
C GLU A 27 18.40 -24.06 -24.18
N ILE A 28 19.59 -24.20 -23.62
CA ILE A 28 19.81 -24.30 -22.16
C ILE A 28 19.31 -23.04 -21.44
N HIS A 29 19.63 -21.85 -21.93
CA HIS A 29 19.16 -20.59 -21.34
C HIS A 29 17.64 -20.45 -21.44
N LYS A 30 17.04 -20.90 -22.54
CA LYS A 30 15.59 -20.89 -22.72
C LYS A 30 14.89 -21.86 -21.77
N GLU A 31 15.44 -23.06 -21.59
CA GLU A 31 14.93 -24.04 -20.63
C GLU A 31 15.05 -23.52 -19.19
N GLU A 32 16.19 -22.94 -18.82
CA GLU A 32 16.39 -22.32 -17.52
C GLU A 32 15.41 -21.17 -17.28
N TYR A 33 15.22 -20.30 -18.27
CA TYR A 33 14.23 -19.22 -18.22
C TYR A 33 12.81 -19.75 -17.97
N LEU A 34 12.37 -20.78 -18.71
CA LEU A 34 11.04 -21.35 -18.55
C LEU A 34 10.86 -21.96 -17.15
N ARG A 35 11.87 -22.70 -16.67
CA ARG A 35 11.89 -23.25 -15.31
C ARG A 35 11.77 -22.17 -14.24
N LEU A 36 12.57 -21.09 -14.36
CA LEU A 36 12.53 -19.97 -13.42
C LEU A 36 11.20 -19.23 -13.47
N LYS A 37 10.63 -19.03 -14.66
CA LYS A 37 9.33 -18.40 -14.86
C LYS A 37 8.21 -19.18 -14.18
N ASP A 38 8.17 -20.50 -14.35
CA ASP A 38 7.12 -21.33 -13.75
C ASP A 38 7.31 -21.49 -12.23
N LYS A 39 8.56 -21.56 -11.77
CA LYS A 39 8.87 -21.46 -10.33
C LYS A 39 8.38 -20.14 -9.74
N LEU A 40 8.61 -19.02 -10.42
CA LEU A 40 8.16 -17.71 -9.97
C LEU A 40 6.63 -17.63 -9.90
N LYS A 41 5.91 -18.14 -10.90
CA LYS A 41 4.44 -18.22 -10.85
C LYS A 41 3.97 -18.97 -9.62
N THR A 42 4.50 -20.17 -9.39
CA THR A 42 4.13 -21.02 -8.24
C THR A 42 4.38 -20.29 -6.92
N LEU A 43 5.57 -19.72 -6.73
CA LEU A 43 5.92 -18.97 -5.54
C LEU A 43 5.00 -17.77 -5.31
N THR A 44 4.64 -17.03 -6.37
CA THR A 44 3.73 -15.89 -6.24
C THR A 44 2.31 -16.31 -5.92
N THR A 45 1.84 -17.43 -6.47
CA THR A 45 0.52 -17.98 -6.18
C THR A 45 0.45 -18.46 -4.73
N ASP A 46 1.45 -19.21 -4.28
CA ASP A 46 1.54 -19.70 -2.89
C ASP A 46 1.61 -18.54 -1.89
N ASP A 47 2.37 -17.49 -2.20
CA ASP A 47 2.43 -16.27 -1.38
C ASP A 47 1.05 -15.62 -1.21
N ILE A 48 0.24 -15.54 -2.29
CA ILE A 48 -1.12 -14.99 -2.19
C ILE A 48 -2.01 -15.87 -1.32
N TYR A 49 -1.96 -17.19 -1.48
CA TYR A 49 -2.74 -18.11 -0.63
C TYR A 49 -2.32 -18.03 0.84
N ASN A 50 -1.01 -18.00 1.12
CA ASN A 50 -0.49 -17.83 2.47
C ASN A 50 -0.96 -16.51 3.10
N LYS A 51 -1.02 -15.43 2.32
CA LYS A 51 -1.55 -14.14 2.77
C LYS A 51 -3.05 -14.19 3.05
N ILE A 52 -3.83 -14.91 2.24
CA ILE A 52 -5.26 -15.14 2.47
C ILE A 52 -5.48 -15.90 3.78
N GLU A 53 -4.74 -16.99 4.01
CA GLU A 53 -4.84 -17.76 5.25
C GLU A 53 -4.42 -16.94 6.47
N THR A 54 -3.32 -16.19 6.35
CA THR A 54 -2.91 -15.24 7.38
C THR A 54 -4.04 -14.26 7.71
N ALA A 55 -4.74 -13.74 6.69
CA ALA A 55 -5.84 -12.81 6.89
C ALA A 55 -7.01 -13.45 7.66
N LYS A 56 -7.37 -14.70 7.34
CA LYS A 56 -8.42 -15.46 8.05
C LYS A 56 -8.07 -15.67 9.53
N ILE A 57 -6.84 -16.10 9.81
CA ILE A 57 -6.34 -16.32 11.18
C ILE A 57 -6.38 -15.01 11.98
N LEU A 58 -5.81 -13.95 11.43
CA LEU A 58 -5.78 -12.64 12.08
C LEU A 58 -7.19 -12.08 12.33
N ASN A 59 -8.10 -12.23 11.38
CA ASN A 59 -9.49 -11.81 11.56
C ASN A 59 -10.17 -12.60 12.69
N THR A 60 -9.97 -13.92 12.73
CA THR A 60 -10.54 -14.79 13.78
C THR A 60 -10.01 -14.42 15.16
N ILE A 61 -8.69 -14.24 15.30
CA ILE A 61 -8.06 -13.81 16.56
C ILE A 61 -8.60 -12.46 17.01
N ASN A 62 -8.74 -11.51 16.08
CA ASN A 62 -9.22 -10.17 16.39
C ASN A 62 -10.70 -10.17 16.80
N GLN A 63 -11.58 -10.83 16.03
CA GLN A 63 -13.02 -10.88 16.31
C GLN A 63 -13.33 -11.57 17.65
N LYS A 64 -12.67 -12.70 17.91
CA LYS A 64 -12.84 -13.47 19.16
C LYS A 64 -11.98 -12.94 20.32
N LYS A 65 -11.17 -11.90 20.08
CA LYS A 65 -10.22 -11.31 21.05
C LYS A 65 -9.29 -12.33 21.70
N LEU A 66 -8.86 -13.35 20.94
CA LEU A 66 -8.03 -14.46 21.46
C LEU A 66 -6.64 -14.02 21.93
N TYR A 67 -6.17 -12.87 21.45
CA TYR A 67 -4.91 -12.26 21.89
C TYR A 67 -4.85 -11.96 23.40
N ILE A 68 -6.01 -11.92 24.09
CA ILE A 68 -6.08 -11.73 25.55
C ILE A 68 -5.51 -12.95 26.29
N LEU A 69 -5.54 -14.15 25.68
CA LEU A 69 -4.98 -15.37 26.28
C LEU A 69 -3.47 -15.25 26.52
N ASP A 70 -2.77 -14.50 25.68
CA ASP A 70 -1.34 -14.18 25.84
C ASP A 70 -1.10 -12.89 26.64
N GLY A 71 -2.13 -12.33 27.28
CA GLY A 71 -2.03 -11.14 28.11
C GLY A 71 -1.97 -9.80 27.35
N TYR A 72 -2.16 -9.80 26.03
CA TYR A 72 -2.17 -8.56 25.25
C TYR A 72 -3.44 -7.72 25.50
N LYS A 73 -3.25 -6.43 25.79
CA LYS A 73 -4.36 -5.49 26.00
C LYS A 73 -5.15 -5.18 24.73
N ASN A 74 -4.52 -5.30 23.56
CA ASN A 74 -5.16 -5.03 22.27
C ASN A 74 -4.50 -5.83 21.14
N PHE A 75 -5.25 -6.03 20.05
CA PHE A 75 -4.81 -6.79 18.89
C PHE A 75 -3.51 -6.26 18.25
N TYR A 76 -3.31 -4.94 18.22
CA TYR A 76 -2.09 -4.36 17.64
C TYR A 76 -0.84 -4.57 18.49
N SER A 77 -0.98 -4.73 19.80
CA SER A 77 0.11 -5.16 20.69
C SER A 77 0.48 -6.62 20.45
N PHE A 78 -0.50 -7.48 20.21
CA PHE A 78 -0.27 -8.88 19.79
C PHE A 78 0.51 -8.96 18.48
N LEU A 79 0.14 -8.14 17.48
CA LEU A 79 0.84 -8.11 16.19
C LEU A 79 2.33 -7.75 16.29
N ALA A 80 2.78 -7.09 17.36
CA ALA A 80 4.18 -6.71 17.52
C ALA A 80 5.14 -7.91 17.61
N GLY A 81 4.63 -9.09 17.98
CA GLY A 81 5.41 -10.34 17.98
C GLY A 81 5.63 -10.93 16.58
N PHE A 82 5.01 -10.38 15.55
CA PHE A 82 5.02 -10.90 14.18
C PHE A 82 5.64 -9.89 13.22
N LYS A 83 6.15 -10.37 12.07
CA LYS A 83 6.63 -9.53 10.97
C LYS A 83 5.46 -8.94 10.15
N ILE A 84 4.44 -8.41 10.82
CA ILE A 84 3.20 -7.89 10.21
C ILE A 84 2.97 -6.46 10.69
N ALA A 85 3.04 -5.51 9.75
CA ALA A 85 2.74 -4.12 10.05
C ALA A 85 1.24 -3.92 10.37
N LYS A 86 0.92 -2.94 11.24
CA LYS A 86 -0.48 -2.60 11.58
C LYS A 86 -1.32 -2.28 10.34
N SER A 87 -0.74 -1.57 9.37
CA SER A 87 -1.38 -1.23 8.09
C SER A 87 -1.72 -2.47 7.26
N GLN A 88 -0.84 -3.48 7.27
CA GLN A 88 -1.04 -4.74 6.57
C GLN A 88 -2.12 -5.59 7.25
N ALA A 89 -2.09 -5.70 8.58
CA ALA A 89 -3.14 -6.39 9.33
C ALA A 89 -4.53 -5.76 9.11
N TYR A 90 -4.60 -4.42 9.04
CA TYR A 90 -5.83 -3.72 8.71
C TYR A 90 -6.34 -4.06 7.30
N LYS A 91 -5.45 -4.11 6.29
CA LYS A 91 -5.80 -4.58 4.93
C LYS A 91 -6.34 -6.01 4.95
N TYR A 92 -5.71 -6.91 5.71
CA TYR A 92 -6.15 -8.29 5.82
C TYR A 92 -7.53 -8.45 6.43
N ILE A 93 -7.81 -7.73 7.53
CA ILE A 93 -9.15 -7.71 8.14
C ILE A 93 -10.19 -7.17 7.15
N LYS A 94 -9.85 -6.10 6.40
CA LYS A 94 -10.73 -5.55 5.35
C LYS A 94 -11.07 -6.59 4.28
N ILE A 95 -10.09 -7.35 3.82
CA ILE A 95 -10.27 -8.38 2.79
C ILE A 95 -11.25 -9.45 3.27
N VAL A 96 -11.06 -9.98 4.47
CA VAL A 96 -11.95 -11.01 5.02
C VAL A 96 -13.38 -10.46 5.16
N SER A 97 -13.55 -9.23 5.66
CA SER A 97 -14.88 -8.60 5.73
C SER A 97 -15.52 -8.41 4.36
N GLY A 98 -14.73 -8.13 3.31
CA GLY A 98 -15.21 -8.04 1.93
C GLY A 98 -15.72 -9.38 1.40
N VAL A 99 -15.04 -10.48 1.75
CA VAL A 99 -15.46 -11.84 1.42
C VAL A 99 -16.71 -12.25 2.18
N GLU A 100 -16.76 -12.01 3.50
CA GLU A 100 -17.94 -12.30 4.33
C GLU A 100 -19.20 -11.58 3.84
N LYS A 101 -19.03 -10.39 3.24
CA LYS A 101 -20.12 -9.60 2.64
C LYS A 101 -20.46 -9.98 1.19
N GLY A 102 -19.75 -10.96 0.61
CA GLY A 102 -19.96 -11.40 -0.77
C GLY A 102 -19.54 -10.36 -1.83
N ILE A 103 -18.71 -9.38 -1.50
CA ILE A 103 -18.27 -8.33 -2.43
C ILE A 103 -17.15 -8.85 -3.35
N ILE A 104 -16.30 -9.69 -2.79
CA ILE A 104 -15.19 -10.37 -3.45
C ILE A 104 -15.18 -11.81 -2.99
N ASP A 105 -14.49 -12.68 -3.71
CA ASP A 105 -14.21 -14.05 -3.29
C ASP A 105 -12.68 -14.29 -3.22
N TYR A 106 -12.29 -15.45 -2.70
CA TYR A 106 -10.88 -15.80 -2.59
C TYR A 106 -10.21 -16.05 -3.95
N ASN A 107 -10.97 -16.44 -4.98
CA ASN A 107 -10.46 -16.62 -6.34
C ASN A 107 -10.08 -15.28 -6.96
N PHE A 108 -10.91 -14.26 -6.76
CA PHE A 108 -10.65 -12.89 -7.17
C PHE A 108 -9.37 -12.36 -6.54
N ILE A 109 -9.15 -12.64 -5.25
CA ILE A 109 -7.92 -12.24 -4.55
C ILE A 109 -6.71 -12.99 -5.12
N ALA A 110 -6.83 -14.30 -5.37
CA ALA A 110 -5.78 -15.12 -5.97
C ALA A 110 -5.36 -14.61 -7.36
N SER A 111 -6.33 -14.20 -8.19
CA SER A 111 -6.04 -13.70 -9.54
C SER A 111 -5.57 -12.25 -9.61
N ASN A 112 -6.02 -11.39 -8.69
CA ASN A 112 -5.75 -9.95 -8.75
C ASN A 112 -4.70 -9.47 -7.75
N GLY A 113 -4.39 -10.28 -6.74
CA GLY A 113 -3.51 -9.94 -5.64
C GLY A 113 -4.14 -8.97 -4.62
N ILE A 114 -3.44 -8.81 -3.49
CA ILE A 114 -3.90 -8.06 -2.33
C ILE A 114 -4.15 -6.57 -2.64
N GLU A 115 -3.22 -5.89 -3.30
CA GLU A 115 -3.32 -4.44 -3.51
C GLU A 115 -4.48 -4.05 -4.44
N LYS A 116 -4.70 -4.79 -5.53
CA LYS A 116 -5.84 -4.54 -6.42
C LYS A 116 -7.16 -4.82 -5.71
N THR A 117 -7.21 -5.88 -4.90
CA THR A 117 -8.38 -6.21 -4.08
C THR A 117 -8.73 -5.07 -3.14
N ILE A 118 -7.74 -4.52 -2.42
CA ILE A 118 -7.97 -3.38 -1.51
C ILE A 118 -8.51 -2.16 -2.27
N LYS A 119 -7.94 -1.84 -3.43
CA LYS A 119 -8.45 -0.73 -4.27
C LYS A 119 -9.90 -0.95 -4.68
N GLN A 120 -10.30 -2.18 -5.02
CA GLN A 120 -11.68 -2.52 -5.38
C GLN A 120 -12.65 -2.35 -4.19
N LEU A 121 -12.22 -2.72 -2.99
CA LEU A 121 -12.99 -2.53 -1.77
C LEU A 121 -13.14 -1.04 -1.39
N GLU A 122 -12.19 -0.20 -1.78
CA GLU A 122 -12.20 1.25 -1.53
C GLU A 122 -12.96 2.04 -2.61
N SER A 123 -12.99 1.57 -3.86
CA SER A 123 -13.69 2.21 -4.98
C SER A 123 -15.20 1.96 -4.94
N SER A 124 -15.63 0.82 -4.43
CA SER A 124 -17.04 0.47 -4.31
C SER A 124 -17.81 1.33 -3.29
N ASN A 125 -17.16 2.25 -2.55
CA ASN A 125 -17.76 3.07 -1.47
C ASN A 125 -18.43 2.26 -0.33
N ILE A 126 -18.28 0.93 -0.32
CA ILE A 126 -18.90 0.02 0.65
C ILE A 126 -18.13 -0.01 1.99
N ILE A 127 -16.90 0.49 2.02
CA ILE A 127 -16.09 0.66 3.22
C ILE A 127 -15.60 2.11 3.24
N LYS A 128 -16.03 2.89 4.25
CA LYS A 128 -15.70 4.32 4.39
C LYS A 128 -14.19 4.53 4.11
N LYS A 129 -13.87 5.32 3.08
CA LYS A 129 -12.56 5.99 3.00
C LYS A 129 -12.29 6.60 4.36
N SER A 130 -11.07 6.50 4.88
CA SER A 130 -10.73 7.05 6.21
C SER A 130 -11.35 8.44 6.31
N ASN A 131 -11.99 8.79 7.42
CA ASN A 131 -12.61 10.10 7.67
C ASN A 131 -11.55 11.23 7.65
N GLN A 132 -10.88 11.43 6.53
CA GLN A 132 -10.16 12.65 6.26
C GLN A 132 -11.25 13.70 6.16
N ASN A 133 -11.32 14.58 7.16
CA ASN A 133 -12.21 15.71 7.11
C ASN A 133 -12.05 16.38 5.74
N PRO A 134 -13.14 16.52 4.97
CA PRO A 134 -13.07 17.09 3.62
C PRO A 134 -12.51 18.52 3.64
N ILE A 135 -12.64 19.19 4.79
CA ILE A 135 -12.08 20.50 5.07
C ILE A 135 -10.72 20.32 5.76
N LYS A 136 -9.67 20.87 5.15
CA LYS A 136 -8.34 20.93 5.77
C LYS A 136 -8.45 21.72 7.09
N PRO A 137 -7.89 21.23 8.20
CA PRO A 137 -7.95 21.95 9.47
C PRO A 137 -7.22 23.28 9.35
N LEU A 138 -7.90 24.36 9.74
CA LEU A 138 -7.32 25.70 9.78
C LEU A 138 -6.23 25.74 10.88
N ARG A 139 -5.03 26.19 10.53
CA ARG A 139 -3.89 26.27 11.46
C ARG A 139 -3.54 27.73 11.72
N PHE A 140 -3.62 28.14 12.97
CA PHE A 140 -3.22 29.48 13.42
C PHE A 140 -1.88 29.43 14.15
N GLN A 141 -1.04 30.44 13.93
CA GLN A 141 0.12 30.74 14.78
C GLN A 141 -0.25 31.91 15.68
N LEU A 142 -0.45 31.63 16.96
CA LEU A 142 -0.79 32.65 17.96
C LEU A 142 0.49 33.13 18.63
N LYS A 143 0.62 34.46 18.79
CA LYS A 143 1.83 35.07 19.37
C LYS A 143 1.98 34.81 20.88
N ARG A 144 0.87 34.62 21.59
CA ARG A 144 0.85 34.42 23.04
C ARG A 144 0.44 32.99 23.40
N GLN A 145 1.16 32.39 24.34
CA GLN A 145 0.96 31.02 24.77
C GLN A 145 -0.39 30.82 25.48
N ASP A 146 -0.77 31.78 26.35
CA ASP A 146 -2.06 31.80 27.06
C ASP A 146 -3.26 31.67 26.10
N SER A 147 -3.22 32.41 25.00
CA SER A 147 -4.25 32.43 23.97
C SER A 147 -4.28 31.11 23.21
N TYR A 148 -3.10 30.54 22.91
CA TYR A 148 -3.00 29.23 22.29
C TYR A 148 -3.61 28.13 23.16
N ASP A 149 -3.25 28.08 24.45
CA ASP A 149 -3.73 27.05 25.36
C ASP A 149 -5.24 27.12 25.57
N PHE A 150 -5.79 28.34 25.66
CA PHE A 150 -7.23 28.58 25.73
C PHE A 150 -7.97 28.02 24.50
N TYR A 151 -7.60 28.44 23.29
CA TYR A 151 -8.30 28.01 22.07
C TYR A 151 -8.08 26.52 21.77
N LYS A 152 -6.88 25.99 22.07
CA LYS A 152 -6.59 24.56 21.93
C LYS A 152 -7.47 23.70 22.83
N SER A 153 -7.63 24.09 24.09
CA SER A 153 -8.47 23.36 25.05
C SER A 153 -9.97 23.51 24.72
N ASN A 154 -10.34 24.56 23.98
CA ASN A 154 -11.72 24.90 23.64
C ASN A 154 -11.98 24.85 22.11
N ALA A 155 -11.46 23.83 21.42
CA ALA A 155 -11.51 23.76 19.96
C ALA A 155 -12.93 23.85 19.36
N LYS A 156 -13.93 23.19 19.98
CA LYS A 156 -15.33 23.26 19.53
C LYS A 156 -15.92 24.67 19.68
N PHE A 157 -15.67 25.30 20.82
CA PHE A 157 -16.09 26.68 21.07
C PHE A 157 -15.40 27.65 20.11
N THR A 158 -14.11 27.44 19.82
CA THR A 158 -13.37 28.27 18.86
C THR A 158 -13.98 28.20 17.47
N GLY A 159 -14.38 27.01 17.01
CA GLY A 159 -15.11 26.84 15.74
C GLY A 159 -16.43 27.62 15.76
N PHE A 160 -17.24 27.43 16.79
CA PHE A 160 -18.50 28.15 16.96
C PHE A 160 -18.32 29.68 16.99
N LEU A 161 -17.30 30.17 17.71
CA LEU A 161 -16.98 31.59 17.81
C LEU A 161 -16.66 32.18 16.43
N LEU A 162 -15.83 31.49 15.64
CA LEU A 162 -15.45 31.96 14.30
C LEU A 162 -16.65 31.98 13.35
N ASP A 163 -17.52 30.96 13.40
CA ASP A 163 -18.73 30.91 12.58
C ASP A 163 -19.73 32.01 12.97
N LYS A 164 -19.91 32.25 14.28
CA LYS A 164 -20.79 33.30 14.79
C LYS A 164 -20.27 34.69 14.42
N LEU A 165 -18.97 34.94 14.61
CA LEU A 165 -18.34 36.21 14.24
C LEU A 165 -18.52 36.49 12.74
N PHE A 166 -18.37 35.46 11.90
CA PHE A 166 -18.53 35.61 10.46
C PHE A 166 -19.98 35.80 10.02
N SER A 167 -20.94 35.16 10.70
CA SER A 167 -22.36 35.22 10.33
C SER A 167 -23.02 36.50 10.84
N ASP A 168 -22.81 36.82 12.12
CA ASP A 168 -23.62 37.80 12.84
C ASP A 168 -22.85 39.12 13.09
N GLU A 169 -21.52 39.06 13.23
CA GLU A 169 -20.69 40.18 13.72
C GLU A 169 -19.65 40.65 12.69
N LYS A 170 -20.04 40.70 11.41
CA LYS A 170 -19.12 41.07 10.30
C LYS A 170 -18.48 42.45 10.46
N GLU A 171 -19.18 43.40 11.09
CA GLU A 171 -18.64 44.74 11.33
C GLU A 171 -17.47 44.71 12.33
N MET A 172 -17.54 43.86 13.35
CA MET A 172 -16.44 43.64 14.29
C MET A 172 -15.20 43.08 13.55
N ILE A 173 -15.42 42.12 12.64
CA ILE A 173 -14.34 41.58 11.79
C ILE A 173 -13.73 42.69 10.93
N LYS A 174 -14.54 43.51 10.27
CA LYS A 174 -14.05 44.62 9.42
C LYS A 174 -13.20 45.61 10.21
N LYS A 175 -13.64 45.97 11.42
CA LYS A 175 -12.89 46.87 12.31
C LYS A 175 -11.51 46.30 12.66
N ILE A 176 -11.46 45.06 13.17
CA ILE A 176 -10.20 44.40 13.54
C ILE A 176 -9.30 44.22 12.31
N MET A 177 -9.87 43.95 11.13
CA MET A 177 -9.12 43.82 9.89
C MET A 177 -8.49 45.14 9.46
N LYS A 178 -9.15 46.28 9.69
CA LYS A 178 -8.59 47.61 9.44
C LYS A 178 -7.41 47.90 10.36
N GLU A 179 -7.55 47.60 11.66
CA GLU A 179 -6.47 47.74 12.65
C GLU A 179 -5.26 46.87 12.28
N TYR A 180 -5.49 45.60 11.93
CA TYR A 180 -4.43 44.69 11.50
C TYR A 180 -3.69 45.18 10.25
N LYS A 181 -4.41 45.75 9.26
CA LYS A 181 -3.79 46.33 8.07
C LYS A 181 -2.96 47.57 8.39
N ALA A 182 -3.40 48.40 9.32
CA ALA A 182 -2.65 49.58 9.76
C ALA A 182 -1.34 49.20 10.47
N LEU A 183 -1.32 48.08 11.19
CA LEU A 183 -0.11 47.54 11.84
C LEU A 183 0.86 46.84 10.87
N LYS A 184 0.45 46.63 9.61
CA LYS A 184 1.29 46.09 8.53
C LYS A 184 1.88 47.16 7.63
N GLY A 185 1.47 48.43 7.81
CA GLY A 185 1.99 49.60 7.10
C GLY A 185 3.31 50.07 7.67
#